data_AF-A0A9E5HVV2-F1
#
_entry.id   AF-A0A9E5HVV2-F1
#
_cell.length_a   1.000
_cell.length_b   1.000
_cell.length_c   1.000
_cell.angle_alpha   90.00
_cell.angle_beta   90.00
_cell.angle_gamma   90.00
#
_symmetry.space_group_name_H-M   'P 1'
#
loop_
_entity.id
_entity.type
_entity.pdbx_description
1 polymer ?
#
loop_
_entity_poly.entity_id
_entity_poly.type
_entity_poly.pdbx_seq_one_letter_code
_entity_poly.pdbx_strand_id
1 'polypeptide(L)' 'MAEFALPKNSKIVKGIDYPLNGDAQNIRKINVYRWSPDDDENPRIDSY' A
#
# COMPACT_ATOMS: atom_id res chain seq x y z
N MET A 1 -0.08 29.43 -12.97
CA MET A 1 -0.77 28.42 -12.14
C MET A 1 0.30 27.63 -11.42
N ALA A 2 0.22 27.47 -10.11
CA ALA A 2 1.16 26.64 -9.34
C ALA A 2 0.59 25.23 -9.23
N GLU A 3 1.40 24.21 -9.51
CA GLU A 3 1.02 22.81 -9.28
C GLU A 3 1.32 22.44 -7.83
N PHE A 4 0.28 22.11 -7.07
CA PHE A 4 0.42 21.56 -5.73
C PHE A 4 0.74 20.07 -5.85
N ALA A 5 2.01 19.72 -5.65
CA ALA A 5 2.45 18.34 -5.57
C ALA A 5 2.55 17.89 -4.11
N LEU A 6 2.12 16.65 -3.83
CA LEU A 6 2.36 16.04 -2.53
C LEU A 6 3.87 15.91 -2.27
N PRO A 7 4.32 16.10 -1.02
CA PRO A 7 5.68 15.81 -0.61
C PRO A 7 6.10 14.38 -0.96
N LYS A 8 7.40 14.17 -1.17
CA LYS A 8 7.96 12.88 -1.59
C LYS A 8 7.58 11.71 -0.67
N ASN A 9 7.37 11.97 0.63
CA ASN A 9 7.07 10.98 1.66
C ASN A 9 5.57 10.92 2.04
N SER A 10 4.70 11.57 1.26
CA SER A 10 3.25 11.57 1.47
C SER A 10 2.51 10.98 0.27
N LYS A 11 3.20 10.20 -0.56
CA LYS A 11 2.62 9.55 -1.74
C LYS A 11 2.46 8.07 -1.45
N ILE A 12 1.24 7.58 -1.63
CA ILE A 12 0.93 6.16 -1.39
C ILE A 12 1.68 5.31 -2.41
N VAL A 13 2.45 4.33 -1.93
CA VAL A 13 3.17 3.37 -2.76
C VAL A 13 2.50 2.00 -2.70
N LYS A 14 2.71 1.18 -3.73
CA LYS A 14 2.33 -0.23 -3.68
C LYS A 14 3.23 -0.93 -2.67
N GLY A 15 2.60 -1.65 -1.74
CA GLY A 15 3.28 -2.45 -0.75
C GLY A 15 3.52 -3.87 -1.24
N ILE A 16 3.54 -4.81 -0.31
CA ILE A 16 3.79 -6.23 -0.58
C ILE A 16 2.48 -6.88 -1.02
N ASP A 17 2.46 -7.52 -2.18
CA ASP A 17 1.36 -8.40 -2.60
C ASP A 17 1.71 -9.85 -2.24
N TYR A 18 0.84 -10.48 -1.45
CA TYR A 18 0.87 -11.91 -1.12
C TYR A 18 -0.19 -12.64 -1.94
N PRO A 19 0.14 -13.14 -3.14
CA PRO A 19 -0.81 -13.90 -3.94
C PRO A 19 -1.11 -15.25 -3.30
N LEU A 20 -2.39 -15.65 -3.35
CA LEU A 20 -2.79 -17.00 -2.99
C LEU A 20 -2.39 -17.97 -4.12
N ASN A 21 -1.54 -18.95 -3.81
CA ASN A 21 -1.06 -19.96 -4.77
C ASN A 21 -1.98 -21.18 -4.88
N GLY A 22 -3.16 -21.16 -4.26
CA GLY A 22 -4.08 -22.30 -4.16
C GLY A 22 -5.45 -22.00 -4.74
N ASP A 23 -6.20 -23.07 -5.04
CA ASP A 23 -7.57 -22.98 -5.52
C ASP A 23 -8.53 -22.91 -4.33
N ALA A 24 -8.99 -21.70 -4.01
CA ALA A 24 -9.96 -21.46 -2.95
C ALA A 24 -11.27 -20.96 -3.56
N GLN A 25 -12.41 -21.54 -3.15
CA GLN A 25 -13.72 -21.17 -3.67
C GLN A 25 -14.17 -19.76 -3.29
N ASN A 26 -13.56 -19.14 -2.27
CA ASN A 26 -13.92 -17.80 -1.80
C ASN A 26 -12.67 -16.99 -1.42
N ILE A 27 -11.93 -16.54 -2.44
CA ILE A 27 -10.74 -15.70 -2.27
C ILE A 27 -11.19 -14.28 -1.89
N ARG A 28 -10.62 -13.73 -0.81
CA ARG A 28 -10.79 -12.32 -0.46
C ARG A 28 -9.44 -11.65 -0.47
N LYS A 29 -9.31 -10.63 -1.30
CA LYS A 29 -8.14 -9.75 -1.28
C LYS A 29 -8.31 -8.74 -0.14
N ILE A 30 -7.38 -8.72 0.80
CA ILE A 30 -7.37 -7.76 1.91
C ILE A 30 -6.30 -6.73 1.63
N ASN A 31 -6.71 -5.49 1.43
CA ASN A 31 -5.79 -4.37 1.29
C ASN A 31 -5.55 -3.75 2.67
N VAL A 32 -4.30 -3.74 3.12
CA VAL A 32 -3.87 -3.20 4.41
C VAL A 32 -3.07 -1.93 4.18
N TYR A 33 -3.61 -0.80 4.63
CA TYR A 33 -2.89 0.47 4.64
C TYR A 33 -1.92 0.50 5.82
N ARG A 34 -0.62 0.62 5.54
CA ARG A 34 0.43 0.73 6.55
C ARG A 34 1.14 2.06 6.40
N TRP A 35 1.13 2.83 7.47
CA TRP A 35 1.90 4.06 7.60
C TRP A 35 2.44 4.14 9.02
N SER A 36 3.69 4.59 9.15
CA SER A 36 4.40 4.76 10.41
C SER A 36 4.93 6.19 10.46
N PRO A 37 4.71 6.94 11.55
CA PRO A 37 5.28 8.27 11.72
C PRO A 37 6.78 8.22 12.08
N ASP A 38 7.27 7.06 12.54
CA ASP A 38 8.64 6.86 13.01
C ASP A 38 9.59 6.45 11.88
N ASP A 39 9.04 5.93 10.77
CA ASP A 39 9.80 5.51 9.60
C ASP A 39 9.77 6.60 8.52
N ASP A 40 10.91 6.87 7.87
CA ASP A 40 11.01 7.75 6.69
C ASP A 40 10.36 7.14 5.42
N GLU A 41 9.61 6.05 5.56
CA GLU A 41 8.93 5.36 4.46
C GLU A 41 7.64 6.06 4.03
N ASN A 42 7.32 5.95 2.74
CA ASN A 42 6.01 6.36 2.25
C ASN A 42 4.91 5.44 2.78
N PRO A 43 3.68 5.95 2.99
CA PRO A 43 2.54 5.10 3.25
C PRO A 43 2.38 4.07 2.13
N ARG A 44 2.11 2.81 2.48
CA ARG A 44 1.96 1.73 1.51
C ARG A 44 0.67 0.94 1.71
N ILE A 45 0.21 0.32 0.62
CA ILE A 45 -0.91 -0.61 0.65
C ILE A 45 -0.37 -2.00 0.36
N ASP A 46 -0.36 -2.86 1.37
CA ASP A 46 -0.04 -4.27 1.26
C ASP A 46 -1.31 -5.05 0.87
N SER A 47 -1.18 -6.08 0.04
CA SER A 47 -2.29 -6.95 -0.35
C SER A 47 -2.07 -8.37 0.17
N TYR A 48 -3.08 -8.96 0.79
CA TYR A 48 -3.10 -10.35 1.24
C TYR A 48 -4.25 -11.14 0.62
#